data_AF-A0A2N3KJT9-F1
#
_entry.id   AF-A0A2N3KJT9-F1
#
_cell.length_a   1.000
_cell.length_b   1.000
_cell.length_c   1.000
_cell.angle_alpha   90.00
_cell.angle_beta   90.00
_cell.angle_gamma   90.00
#
_symmetry.space_group_name_H-M   'P 1'
#
loop_
_entity.id
_entity.type
_entity.pdbx_description
1 polymer ?
#
loop_
_entity_poly.entity_id
_entity_poly.type
_entity_poly.pdbx_seq_one_letter_code
_entity_poly.pdbx_strand_id
1 'polypeptide(L)'
;MIGVSKARVSQLISEGKISGEALRGDGRSAKIVVAVATAQLKATLDIDQRAANGRADLSSDEPVFDDLSSGESDTAQRPLSTDDLYKQERLRKLQDENEERLEKRREKRGIYVRSDAMRSTVLRHVGAMIDGIEADLGQWAEELAAETDGSIKKIKHILRTQFRETRTKLARHNRELQNELPEYHEEAIGSEDDAGAS
;
A
#
# COMPACT_ATOMS: atom_id res chain seq x y z
N MET A 1 -21.32 -33.59 -25.92
CA MET A 1 -21.61 -32.34 -26.65
C MET A 1 -21.14 -31.20 -25.76
N ILE A 2 -20.38 -30.23 -26.26
CA ILE A 2 -19.93 -29.06 -25.47
C ILE A 2 -21.06 -28.04 -25.57
N GLY A 3 -21.77 -27.74 -24.47
CA GLY A 3 -23.03 -26.97 -24.45
C GLY A 3 -22.91 -25.48 -24.78
N VAL A 4 -22.17 -25.12 -25.83
CA VAL A 4 -21.74 -23.77 -26.18
C VAL A 4 -21.97 -23.52 -27.68
N SER A 5 -22.29 -22.28 -28.06
CA SER A 5 -22.54 -21.90 -29.46
C SER A 5 -21.30 -22.03 -30.34
N LYS A 6 -21.47 -22.32 -31.64
CA LYS A 6 -20.35 -22.50 -32.60
C LYS A 6 -19.42 -21.28 -32.65
N ALA A 7 -19.97 -20.07 -32.59
CA ALA A 7 -19.19 -18.83 -32.57
C ALA A 7 -18.28 -18.74 -31.33
N ARG A 8 -18.81 -19.11 -30.16
CA ARG A 8 -18.04 -19.10 -28.91
C ARG A 8 -16.96 -20.18 -28.89
N VAL A 9 -17.19 -21.33 -29.52
CA VAL A 9 -16.16 -22.37 -29.72
C VAL A 9 -15.02 -21.87 -30.60
N SER A 10 -15.30 -21.16 -31.70
CA SER A 10 -14.26 -20.54 -32.53
C SER A 10 -13.45 -19.49 -31.76
N GLN A 11 -14.11 -18.73 -30.87
CA GLN A 11 -13.42 -17.78 -30.00
C GLN A 11 -12.47 -18.47 -29.01
N LEU A 12 -12.91 -19.57 -28.38
CA LEU A 12 -12.09 -20.34 -27.43
C LEU A 12 -10.86 -20.97 -28.11
N ILE A 13 -10.98 -21.34 -29.38
CA ILE A 13 -9.83 -21.79 -30.19
C ILE A 13 -8.88 -20.62 -30.47
N SER A 14 -9.39 -19.43 -30.83
CA SER A 14 -8.55 -18.24 -31.05
C SER A 14 -7.89 -17.70 -29.78
N GLU A 15 -8.54 -17.87 -28.62
CA GLU A 15 -7.98 -17.54 -27.30
C GLU A 15 -6.95 -18.59 -26.82
N GLY A 16 -6.73 -19.67 -27.57
CA GLY A 16 -5.79 -20.73 -27.22
C GLY A 16 -6.27 -21.70 -26.13
N LYS A 17 -7.52 -21.57 -25.67
CA LYS A 17 -8.12 -22.40 -24.59
C LYS A 17 -8.49 -23.81 -25.03
N ILE A 18 -8.65 -24.01 -26.34
CA ILE A 18 -8.79 -25.31 -26.97
C ILE A 18 -7.71 -25.39 -28.04
N SER A 19 -6.77 -26.32 -27.90
CA SER A 19 -5.59 -26.37 -28.77
C SER A 19 -5.13 -27.81 -29.05
N GLY A 20 -4.41 -27.95 -30.18
CA GLY A 20 -3.65 -29.15 -30.56
C GLY A 20 -4.43 -30.45 -30.47
N GLU A 21 -4.25 -31.17 -29.37
CA GLU A 21 -4.80 -32.51 -29.10
C GLU A 21 -6.35 -32.56 -29.11
N ALA A 22 -7.01 -31.43 -28.87
CA ALA A 22 -8.46 -31.32 -28.95
C ALA A 22 -9.00 -31.12 -30.38
N LEU A 23 -8.14 -30.84 -31.35
CA LEU A 23 -8.48 -30.56 -32.74
C LEU A 23 -7.94 -31.68 -33.64
N ARG A 24 -8.84 -32.51 -34.19
CA ARG A 24 -8.48 -33.52 -35.18
C ARG A 24 -8.66 -32.94 -36.59
N GLY A 25 -7.54 -32.64 -37.25
CA GLY A 25 -7.44 -32.09 -38.61
C GLY A 25 -7.02 -30.62 -38.63
N ASP A 26 -6.48 -30.16 -39.76
CA ASP A 26 -5.94 -28.81 -39.91
C ASP A 26 -6.96 -27.81 -40.48
N GLY A 27 -7.05 -26.62 -39.87
CA GLY A 27 -7.79 -25.47 -40.40
C GLY A 27 -9.28 -25.40 -40.03
N ARG A 28 -10.06 -24.65 -40.81
CA ARG A 28 -11.48 -24.28 -40.53
C ARG A 28 -12.46 -25.45 -40.48
N SER A 29 -12.04 -26.66 -40.86
CA SER A 29 -12.83 -27.89 -40.85
C SER A 29 -12.41 -28.89 -39.76
N ALA A 30 -11.52 -28.50 -38.84
CA ALA A 30 -11.04 -29.33 -37.75
C ALA A 30 -12.21 -29.85 -36.89
N LYS A 31 -12.22 -31.16 -36.63
CA LYS A 31 -13.23 -31.80 -35.78
C LYS A 31 -12.76 -31.77 -34.34
N ILE A 32 -13.64 -31.33 -33.44
CA ILE A 32 -13.31 -31.19 -32.02
C ILE A 32 -13.50 -32.54 -31.33
N VAL A 33 -12.44 -33.02 -30.69
CA VAL A 33 -12.50 -34.17 -29.80
C VAL A 33 -13.10 -33.70 -28.47
N VAL A 34 -14.40 -33.94 -28.30
CA VAL A 34 -15.21 -33.39 -27.20
C VAL A 34 -14.64 -33.69 -25.82
N ALA A 35 -14.10 -34.89 -25.59
CA ALA A 35 -13.55 -35.28 -24.29
C ALA A 35 -12.33 -34.44 -23.90
N VAL A 36 -11.38 -34.29 -24.83
CA VAL A 36 -10.13 -33.53 -24.61
C VAL A 36 -10.41 -32.03 -24.51
N ALA A 37 -11.27 -31.50 -25.38
CA ALA A 37 -11.69 -30.10 -25.33
C ALA A 37 -12.39 -29.75 -24.00
N THR A 38 -13.20 -30.65 -23.44
CA THR A 38 -13.87 -30.40 -22.15
C THR A 38 -12.87 -30.38 -20.99
N ALA A 39 -11.85 -31.24 -21.03
CA ALA A 39 -10.78 -31.25 -20.03
C ALA A 39 -9.93 -29.98 -20.09
N GLN A 40 -9.51 -29.57 -21.29
CA GLN A 40 -8.75 -28.33 -21.51
C GLN A 40 -9.55 -27.09 -21.07
N LEU A 41 -10.86 -27.05 -21.37
CA LEU A 41 -11.72 -25.96 -20.95
C LEU A 41 -11.91 -25.90 -19.44
N LYS A 42 -12.07 -27.04 -18.74
CA LYS A 42 -12.16 -27.03 -17.27
C LYS A 42 -10.87 -26.46 -16.65
N ALA A 43 -9.71 -26.93 -17.10
CA ALA A 43 -8.43 -26.47 -16.55
C ALA A 43 -8.20 -24.97 -16.79
N THR A 44 -8.43 -24.48 -18.01
CA THR A 44 -8.17 -23.07 -18.35
C THR A 44 -9.25 -22.13 -17.83
N LEU A 45 -10.53 -22.51 -17.91
CA LEU A 45 -11.64 -21.70 -17.43
C LEU A 45 -11.67 -21.61 -15.90
N ASP A 46 -11.32 -22.67 -15.17
CA ASP A 46 -11.29 -22.61 -13.69
C ASP A 46 -10.17 -21.71 -13.17
N ILE A 47 -9.05 -21.59 -13.91
CA ILE A 47 -7.95 -20.66 -13.60
C ILE A 47 -8.37 -19.23 -13.92
N ASP A 48 -8.89 -18.98 -15.13
CA ASP A 48 -9.36 -17.65 -15.53
C ASP A 48 -10.51 -17.15 -14.64
N GLN A 49 -11.43 -18.04 -14.24
CA GLN A 49 -12.50 -17.70 -13.31
C GLN A 49 -11.99 -17.46 -11.89
N ARG A 50 -10.99 -18.22 -11.41
CA ARG A 50 -10.36 -17.92 -10.13
C ARG A 50 -9.63 -16.58 -10.15
N ALA A 51 -8.93 -16.27 -11.24
CA ALA A 51 -8.24 -15.00 -11.44
C ALA A 51 -9.22 -13.82 -11.55
N ALA A 52 -10.31 -13.98 -12.31
CA ALA A 52 -11.34 -12.95 -12.48
C ALA A 52 -12.15 -12.72 -11.18
N ASN A 53 -12.34 -13.75 -10.36
CA ASN A 53 -13.08 -13.67 -9.10
C ASN A 53 -12.18 -13.35 -7.89
N GLY A 54 -10.89 -13.08 -8.08
CA GLY A 54 -9.98 -12.63 -7.02
C GLY A 54 -9.80 -13.58 -5.83
N ARG A 55 -10.20 -14.85 -5.97
CA ARG A 55 -10.07 -15.89 -4.94
C ARG A 55 -8.91 -16.82 -5.29
N ALA A 56 -7.70 -16.35 -5.11
CA ALA A 56 -6.56 -17.23 -4.94
C ALA A 56 -6.64 -17.83 -3.53
N ASP A 57 -7.42 -18.88 -3.38
CA ASP A 57 -7.39 -19.71 -2.18
C ASP A 57 -6.10 -20.55 -2.23
N LEU A 58 -5.13 -20.22 -1.36
CA LEU A 58 -3.84 -20.90 -1.25
C LEU A 58 -3.94 -22.19 -0.41
N SER A 59 -5.14 -22.73 -0.19
CA SER A 59 -5.37 -23.87 0.70
C SER A 59 -5.47 -25.23 0.00
N SER A 60 -4.96 -25.38 -1.23
CA SER A 60 -4.97 -26.70 -1.87
C SER A 60 -3.78 -26.89 -2.79
N ASP A 61 -2.66 -27.28 -2.19
CA ASP A 61 -1.63 -28.07 -2.85
C ASP A 61 -0.96 -28.98 -1.80
N GLU A 62 -1.59 -30.10 -1.48
CA GLU A 62 -0.85 -31.26 -1.02
C GLU A 62 -0.71 -32.23 -2.20
N PRO A 63 0.52 -32.71 -2.49
CA PRO A 63 0.75 -33.66 -3.57
C PRO A 63 0.11 -35.00 -3.21
N VAL A 64 -0.69 -35.53 -4.13
CA VAL A 64 -1.37 -36.81 -4.00
C VAL A 64 -0.34 -37.94 -3.90
N PHE A 65 -0.10 -38.43 -2.68
CA PHE A 65 0.35 -39.81 -2.48
C PHE A 65 -0.89 -40.67 -2.23
N ASP A 66 -1.02 -41.66 -3.11
CA ASP A 66 -2.00 -42.74 -3.10
C ASP A 66 -2.01 -43.45 -1.74
N ASP A 67 -3.08 -43.34 -0.97
CA ASP A 67 -3.40 -44.36 0.02
C ASP A 67 -4.92 -44.54 0.17
N LEU A 68 -5.32 -45.79 0.05
CA LEU A 68 -6.68 -46.28 0.05
C LEU A 68 -7.21 -46.29 1.49
N SER A 69 -8.07 -45.35 1.87
CA SER A 69 -9.11 -45.67 2.87
C SER A 69 -10.26 -44.67 2.86
N SER A 70 -11.42 -45.17 2.46
CA SER A 70 -12.73 -44.59 2.74
C SER A 70 -12.91 -44.33 4.24
N GLY A 71 -13.24 -43.09 4.59
CA GLY A 71 -13.67 -42.69 5.93
C GLY A 71 -14.53 -41.45 5.83
N GLU A 72 -15.79 -41.59 6.21
CA GLU A 72 -16.86 -40.61 6.12
C GLU A 72 -16.55 -39.30 6.87
N SER A 73 -17.22 -38.23 6.43
CA SER A 73 -17.24 -36.93 7.08
C SER A 73 -17.74 -37.05 8.52
N ASP A 74 -16.84 -36.91 9.48
CA ASP A 74 -17.18 -36.65 10.88
C ASP A 74 -16.61 -35.30 11.29
N THR A 75 -17.48 -34.28 11.32
CA THR A 75 -17.25 -33.02 12.03
C THR A 75 -17.30 -33.28 13.53
N ALA A 76 -16.33 -34.00 14.05
CA ALA A 76 -16.05 -34.09 15.47
C ALA A 76 -14.86 -33.18 15.78
N GLN A 77 -15.12 -32.10 16.51
CA GLN A 77 -14.07 -31.24 17.07
C GLN A 77 -13.13 -32.12 17.92
N ARG A 78 -11.96 -32.46 17.38
CA ARG A 78 -10.87 -33.04 18.18
C ARG A 78 -10.43 -31.97 19.20
N PRO A 79 -10.22 -32.33 20.48
CA PRO A 79 -9.62 -31.40 21.43
C PRO A 79 -8.22 -31.05 20.94
N LEU A 80 -7.91 -29.75 20.94
CA LEU A 80 -6.62 -29.19 20.54
C LEU A 80 -5.51 -29.94 21.29
N SER A 81 -4.65 -30.65 20.55
CA SER A 81 -3.49 -31.32 21.14
C SER A 81 -2.49 -30.26 21.61
N THR A 82 -1.66 -30.58 22.60
CA THR A 82 -0.59 -29.69 23.07
C THR A 82 0.38 -29.30 21.94
N ASP A 83 0.52 -30.15 20.94
CA ASP A 83 1.29 -29.87 19.71
C ASP A 83 0.60 -28.84 18.79
N ASP A 84 -0.75 -28.82 18.77
CA ASP A 84 -1.52 -27.84 18.00
C ASP A 84 -1.47 -26.45 18.66
N LEU A 85 -1.48 -26.39 20.00
CA LEU A 85 -1.28 -25.15 20.76
C LEU A 85 0.12 -24.58 20.55
N TYR A 86 1.16 -25.42 20.54
CA TYR A 86 2.53 -24.99 20.26
C TYR A 86 2.69 -24.47 18.83
N LYS A 87 2.06 -25.13 17.85
CA LYS A 87 2.04 -24.67 16.45
C LYS A 87 1.31 -23.32 16.32
N GLN A 88 0.20 -23.11 17.03
CA GLN A 88 -0.51 -21.84 17.05
C GLN A 88 0.31 -20.71 17.67
N GLU A 89 0.97 -20.95 18.81
CA GLU A 89 1.84 -19.94 19.43
C GLU A 89 3.05 -19.60 18.55
N ARG A 90 3.64 -20.61 17.91
CA ARG A 90 4.75 -20.41 16.98
C ARG A 90 4.33 -19.64 15.73
N LEU A 91 3.13 -19.91 15.20
CA LEU A 91 2.55 -19.16 14.09
C LEU A 91 2.30 -17.70 14.48
N ARG A 92 1.78 -17.45 15.68
CA ARG A 92 1.54 -16.10 16.19
C ARG A 92 2.85 -15.30 16.30
N LYS A 93 3.89 -15.89 16.91
CA LYS A 93 5.23 -15.28 16.95
C LYS A 93 5.79 -14.98 15.56
N LEU A 94 5.62 -15.90 14.61
CA LEU A 94 6.07 -15.69 13.23
C LEU A 94 5.28 -14.60 12.50
N GLN A 95 4.00 -14.41 12.84
CA GLN A 95 3.16 -13.35 12.29
C GLN A 95 3.58 -12.00 12.86
N ASP A 96 3.76 -11.89 14.17
CA ASP A 96 4.23 -10.66 14.83
C ASP A 96 5.60 -10.23 14.29
N GLU A 97 6.55 -11.18 14.14
CA GLU A 97 7.85 -10.92 13.54
C GLU A 97 7.74 -10.49 12.07
N ASN A 98 6.79 -11.04 11.31
CA ASN A 98 6.56 -10.65 9.93
C ASN A 98 5.95 -9.25 9.81
N GLU A 99 5.05 -8.88 10.71
CA GLU A 99 4.47 -7.54 10.79
C GLU A 99 5.54 -6.50 11.12
N GLU A 100 6.34 -6.74 12.15
CA GLU A 100 7.44 -5.83 12.53
C GLU A 100 8.47 -5.70 11.39
N ARG A 101 8.76 -6.81 10.69
CA ARG A 101 9.67 -6.80 9.55
C ARG A 101 9.05 -6.11 8.33
N LEU A 102 7.74 -6.19 8.13
CA LEU A 102 7.03 -5.44 7.11
C LEU A 102 7.03 -3.94 7.41
N GLU A 103 6.82 -3.56 8.66
CA GLU A 103 6.86 -2.17 9.13
C GLU A 103 8.27 -1.57 8.96
N LYS A 104 9.32 -2.27 9.43
CA LYS A 104 10.73 -1.88 9.18
C LYS A 104 11.06 -1.80 7.68
N ARG A 105 10.45 -2.64 6.82
CA ARG A 105 10.60 -2.55 5.36
C ARG A 105 9.80 -1.39 4.77
N ARG A 106 8.68 -0.97 5.37
CA ARG A 106 7.91 0.22 4.96
C ARG A 106 8.64 1.51 5.35
N GLU A 107 9.26 1.56 6.53
CA GLU A 107 10.16 2.65 6.96
C GLU A 107 11.33 2.81 5.99
N LYS A 108 12.02 1.71 5.65
CA LYS A 108 13.15 1.72 4.71
C LYS A 108 12.78 2.07 3.26
N ARG A 109 11.49 2.01 2.88
CA ARG A 109 11.01 2.37 1.53
C ARG A 109 10.61 3.84 1.40
N GLY A 110 10.81 4.67 2.44
CA GLY A 110 10.58 6.11 2.36
C GLY A 110 9.10 6.53 2.36
N ILE A 111 8.20 5.65 2.78
CA ILE A 111 6.75 5.91 2.81
C ILE A 111 6.31 6.50 4.15
N TYR A 112 7.07 6.25 5.23
CA TYR A 112 6.80 6.80 6.56
C TYR A 112 8.03 7.53 7.09
N VAL A 113 7.92 8.85 7.27
CA VAL A 113 8.87 9.66 8.03
C VAL A 113 8.18 9.98 9.36
N ARG A 114 8.87 9.82 10.49
CA ARG A 114 8.34 10.27 11.79
C ARG A 114 7.92 11.73 11.65
N SER A 115 6.66 12.04 11.99
CA SER A 115 6.07 13.37 11.81
C SER A 115 6.96 14.48 12.40
N ASP A 116 7.64 14.22 13.51
CA ASP A 116 8.56 15.16 14.16
C ASP A 116 9.83 15.43 13.36
N ALA A 117 10.40 14.40 12.73
CA ALA A 117 11.58 14.54 11.88
C ALA A 117 11.25 15.34 10.61
N MET A 118 10.07 15.12 10.04
CA MET A 118 9.60 15.90 8.90
C MET A 118 9.32 17.34 9.31
N ARG A 119 8.61 17.56 10.43
CA ARG A 119 8.28 18.88 10.98
C ARG A 119 9.54 19.71 11.23
N SER A 120 10.55 19.15 11.89
CA SER A 120 11.80 19.85 12.16
C SER A 120 12.57 20.20 10.88
N THR A 121 12.57 19.32 9.89
CA THR A 121 13.21 19.56 8.59
C THR A 121 12.50 20.68 7.83
N VAL A 122 11.17 20.64 7.77
CA VAL A 122 10.34 21.67 7.14
C VAL A 122 10.55 23.02 7.83
N LEU A 123 10.49 23.07 9.17
CA LEU A 123 10.73 24.31 9.92
C LEU A 123 12.11 24.89 9.65
N ARG A 124 13.14 24.05 9.58
CA ARG A 124 14.50 24.49 9.23
C ARG A 124 14.56 25.06 7.82
N HIS A 125 13.93 24.39 6.86
CA HIS A 125 13.96 24.82 5.46
C HIS A 125 13.18 26.12 5.25
N VAL A 126 12.00 26.25 5.86
CA VAL A 126 11.21 27.49 5.86
C VAL A 126 11.97 28.62 6.52
N GLY A 127 12.65 28.36 7.65
CA GLY A 127 13.53 29.35 8.30
C GLY A 127 14.62 29.86 7.36
N ALA A 128 15.34 28.94 6.70
CA ALA A 128 16.38 29.29 5.75
C ALA A 128 15.86 30.11 4.55
N MET A 129 14.67 29.80 4.04
CA MET A 129 14.03 30.59 2.97
C MET A 129 13.71 32.01 3.42
N ILE A 130 13.15 32.18 4.61
CA ILE A 130 12.80 33.49 5.16
C ILE A 130 14.06 34.33 5.40
N ASP A 131 15.12 33.72 5.93
CA ASP A 131 16.39 34.40 6.17
C ASP A 131 17.08 34.80 4.86
N GLY A 132 16.96 33.98 3.81
CA GLY A 132 17.41 34.31 2.46
C GLY A 132 16.69 35.53 1.89
N ILE A 133 15.36 35.58 1.99
CA ILE A 133 14.57 36.75 1.59
C ILE A 133 15.00 38.00 2.37
N GLU A 134 15.24 37.87 3.68
CA GLU A 134 15.67 39.00 4.52
C GLU A 134 17.06 39.53 4.14
N ALA A 135 17.97 38.65 3.70
CA ALA A 135 19.29 39.03 3.20
C ALA A 135 19.18 39.83 1.89
N ASP A 136 18.29 39.41 0.98
CA ASP A 136 18.12 40.01 -0.35
C ASP A 136 17.37 41.36 -0.32
N LEU A 137 16.69 41.71 0.79
CA LEU A 137 16.02 43.01 0.96
C LEU A 137 16.95 44.21 0.72
N GLY A 138 18.25 44.05 0.97
CA GLY A 138 19.24 45.09 0.69
C GLY A 138 19.39 45.34 -0.81
N GLN A 139 19.55 44.28 -1.58
CA GLN A 139 19.67 44.35 -3.04
C GLN A 139 18.39 44.90 -3.67
N TRP A 140 17.23 44.43 -3.24
CA TRP A 140 15.94 44.97 -3.73
C TRP A 140 15.78 46.46 -3.43
N ALA A 141 16.31 46.93 -2.29
CA ALA A 141 16.28 48.35 -1.97
C ALA A 141 17.15 49.20 -2.92
N GLU A 142 18.27 48.65 -3.39
CA GLU A 142 19.16 49.29 -4.35
C GLU A 142 18.55 49.31 -5.75
N GLU A 143 18.01 48.18 -6.21
CA GLU A 143 17.30 48.05 -7.49
C GLU A 143 16.11 49.01 -7.56
N LEU A 144 15.27 49.03 -6.51
CA LEU A 144 14.09 49.89 -6.46
C LEU A 144 14.46 51.38 -6.38
N ALA A 145 15.55 51.71 -5.69
CA ALA A 145 16.04 53.08 -5.63
C ALA A 145 16.52 53.59 -6.99
N ALA A 146 17.19 52.73 -7.76
CA ALA A 146 17.64 53.06 -9.12
C ALA A 146 16.46 53.30 -10.08
N GLU A 147 15.37 52.55 -9.92
CA GLU A 147 14.17 52.70 -10.76
C GLU A 147 13.32 53.93 -10.39
N THR A 148 13.26 54.28 -9.10
CA THR A 148 12.38 55.34 -8.58
C THR A 148 13.09 56.67 -8.31
N ASP A 149 14.39 56.76 -8.60
CA ASP A 149 15.29 57.86 -8.18
C ASP A 149 15.16 58.18 -6.67
N GLY A 150 14.88 57.14 -5.89
CA GLY A 150 14.54 57.22 -4.49
C GLY A 150 15.75 57.07 -3.57
N SER A 151 15.64 57.52 -2.33
CA SER A 151 16.69 57.28 -1.32
C SER A 151 16.75 55.79 -0.94
N ILE A 152 17.85 55.11 -1.28
CA ILE A 152 18.16 53.72 -0.89
C ILE A 152 17.92 53.50 0.61
N LYS A 153 18.40 54.42 1.45
CA LYS A 153 18.27 54.33 2.92
C LYS A 153 16.80 54.30 3.35
N LYS A 154 15.96 55.13 2.73
CA LYS A 154 14.51 55.20 3.03
C LYS A 154 13.80 53.93 2.58
N ILE A 155 14.07 53.47 1.35
CA ILE A 155 13.47 52.25 0.79
C ILE A 155 13.86 51.03 1.63
N LYS A 156 15.14 50.87 1.96
CA LYS A 156 15.64 49.79 2.83
C LYS A 156 14.98 49.79 4.20
N HIS A 157 14.78 50.98 4.79
CA HIS A 157 14.08 51.11 6.05
C HIS A 157 12.62 50.66 5.95
N ILE A 158 11.90 51.10 4.90
CA ILE A 158 10.50 50.72 4.66
C ILE A 158 10.38 49.21 4.47
N LEU A 159 11.19 48.61 3.59
CA LEU A 159 11.19 47.17 3.32
C LEU A 159 11.42 46.35 4.60
N ARG A 160 12.43 46.71 5.41
CA ARG A 160 12.71 46.03 6.68
C ARG A 160 11.60 46.19 7.71
N THR A 161 10.95 47.35 7.74
CA THR A 161 9.83 47.58 8.66
C THR A 161 8.62 46.77 8.23
N GLN A 162 8.25 46.79 6.95
CA GLN A 162 7.16 46.00 6.39
C GLN A 162 7.39 44.49 6.54
N PHE A 163 8.62 44.03 6.34
CA PHE A 163 8.97 42.62 6.53
C PHE A 163 8.77 42.18 7.99
N ARG A 164 9.26 42.97 8.96
CA ARG A 164 9.07 42.69 10.40
C ARG A 164 7.60 42.71 10.82
N GLU A 165 6.83 43.67 10.32
CA GLU A 165 5.38 43.73 10.55
C GLU A 165 4.68 42.48 10.01
N THR A 166 5.04 42.05 8.80
CA THR A 166 4.49 40.83 8.16
C THR A 166 4.83 39.58 8.97
N ARG A 167 6.09 39.44 9.43
CA ARG A 167 6.50 38.32 10.32
C ARG A 167 5.67 38.30 11.60
N THR A 168 5.41 39.47 12.19
CA THR A 168 4.62 39.57 13.43
C THR A 168 3.15 39.20 13.22
N LYS A 169 2.55 39.64 12.11
CA LYS A 169 1.18 39.27 11.72
C LYS A 169 1.05 37.76 11.50
N LEU A 170 1.99 37.17 10.76
CA LEU A 170 1.98 35.74 10.48
C LEU A 170 2.19 34.89 11.74
N ALA A 171 3.08 35.33 12.64
CA ALA A 171 3.29 34.67 13.92
C ALA A 171 2.04 34.70 14.81
N ARG A 172 1.28 35.80 14.80
CA ARG A 172 0.01 35.90 15.51
C ARG A 172 -1.04 34.96 14.92
N HIS A 173 -1.21 34.99 13.61
CA HIS A 173 -2.16 34.13 12.91
C HIS A 173 -1.87 32.64 13.13
N ASN A 174 -0.59 32.23 13.07
CA ASN A 174 -0.22 30.84 13.37
C ASN A 174 -0.48 30.43 14.82
N ARG A 175 -0.35 31.35 15.80
CA ARG A 175 -0.72 31.06 17.19
C ARG A 175 -2.22 30.88 17.35
N GLU A 176 -3.03 31.67 16.64
CA GLU A 176 -4.49 31.52 16.62
C GLU A 176 -4.88 30.15 16.06
N LEU A 177 -4.31 29.75 14.92
CA LEU A 177 -4.55 28.42 14.33
C LEU A 177 -4.09 27.27 15.23
N GLN A 178 -2.98 27.43 15.96
CA GLN A 178 -2.51 26.42 16.93
C GLN A 178 -3.47 26.26 18.11
N ASN A 179 -4.10 27.35 18.56
CA ASN A 179 -5.07 27.29 19.64
C ASN A 179 -6.42 26.68 19.19
N GLU A 180 -6.72 26.68 17.89
CA GLU A 180 -7.95 26.09 17.32
C GLU A 180 -7.82 24.59 17.00
N LEU A 181 -6.60 24.04 16.95
CA LEU A 181 -6.37 22.62 16.71
C LEU A 181 -6.58 21.81 18.00
N PRO A 182 -7.36 20.70 17.99
CA PRO A 182 -7.53 19.86 19.16
C PRO A 182 -6.18 19.28 19.60
N GLU A 183 -5.90 19.36 20.90
CA GLU A 183 -4.70 18.81 21.53
C GLU A 183 -4.73 17.28 21.37
N TYR A 184 -3.83 16.73 20.56
CA TYR A 184 -3.70 15.28 20.42
C TYR A 184 -3.02 14.74 21.68
N HIS A 185 -3.80 14.07 22.53
CA HIS A 185 -3.24 13.23 23.58
C HIS A 185 -2.66 11.97 22.95
N GLU A 186 -1.37 11.72 23.16
CA GLU A 186 -0.79 10.40 22.96
C GLU A 186 -1.46 9.48 23.97
N GLU A 187 -2.43 8.67 23.52
CA GLU A 187 -2.85 7.50 24.28
C GLU A 187 -1.64 6.57 24.35
N ALA A 188 -0.95 6.63 25.49
CA ALA A 188 -0.02 5.59 25.88
C ALA A 188 -0.80 4.28 25.85
N ILE A 189 -0.52 3.43 24.86
CA ILE A 189 -1.01 2.06 24.81
C ILE A 189 -0.44 1.39 26.06
N GLY A 190 -1.27 1.30 27.10
CA GLY A 190 -0.92 0.66 28.35
C GLY A 190 -0.60 -0.80 28.07
N SER A 191 0.65 -1.19 28.29
CA SER A 191 1.03 -2.58 28.42
C SER A 191 0.46 -3.13 29.72
N GLU A 192 -0.85 -3.41 29.74
CA GLU A 192 -1.45 -4.30 30.73
C GLU A 192 -1.14 -5.74 30.32
N ASP A 193 0.05 -6.21 30.69
CA ASP A 193 0.38 -7.64 30.77
C ASP A 193 1.53 -7.82 31.78
N ASP A 194 1.28 -7.40 33.03
CA ASP A 194 2.05 -7.90 34.18
C ASP A 194 1.13 -8.00 35.42
N ALA A 195 0.14 -8.90 35.34
CA ALA A 195 -0.64 -9.31 36.50
C ALA A 195 -1.19 -10.72 36.29
N GLY A 196 -0.35 -11.75 36.50
CA GLY A 196 -0.88 -13.11 36.56
C GLY A 196 0.11 -14.26 36.46
N ALA A 197 1.13 -14.31 37.33
CA ALA A 197 1.74 -15.60 37.68
C ALA A 197 2.11 -15.58 39.16
N SER A 198 1.26 -16.25 39.94
CA SER A 198 1.50 -16.65 41.33
C SER A 198 2.62 -17.68 41.44
#